data_AF-A0A804JH84-F1
#
_entry.id   AF-A0A804JH84-F1
#
_cell.length_a   1.000
_cell.length_b   1.000
_cell.length_c   1.000
_cell.angle_alpha   90.00
_cell.angle_beta   90.00
_cell.angle_gamma   90.00
#
_symmetry.space_group_name_H-M   'P 1'
#
loop_
_entity.id
_entity.type
_entity.pdbx_description
1 polymer ?
#
loop_
_entity_poly.entity_id
_entity_poly.type
_entity_poly.pdbx_seq_one_letter_code
_entity_poly.pdbx_strand_id
1 'polypeptide(L)'
;MHGITLLLLPPSSTGAAIDYGLALTKSLLFFQAQRSAKLPPGQRVTWHGDSALNDGKDNRVDLTGGYYDAGDNVKFGFPMAYVITILTWGAFEFDARLVAKKEFQNTLAAIRLGTD
;
A
#
# COMPACT_ATOMS: atom_id res chain seq x y z
N MET A 1 -45.82 -48.54 0.06
CA MET A 1 -44.44 -48.30 0.54
C MET A 1 -44.03 -46.92 0.04
N HIS A 2 -44.09 -45.90 0.91
CA HIS A 2 -43.66 -44.54 0.55
C HIS A 2 -42.28 -44.31 1.16
N GLY A 3 -41.25 -44.25 0.31
CA GLY A 3 -39.88 -43.97 0.71
C GLY A 3 -39.70 -42.49 1.02
N ILE A 4 -39.25 -42.18 2.24
CA ILE A 4 -38.85 -40.83 2.65
C ILE A 4 -37.42 -40.63 2.17
N THR A 5 -37.22 -39.76 1.18
CA THR A 5 -35.89 -39.26 0.79
C THR A 5 -35.46 -38.22 1.82
N LEU A 6 -34.50 -38.57 2.68
CA LEU A 6 -33.89 -37.66 3.64
C LEU A 6 -32.93 -36.70 2.91
N LEU A 7 -33.31 -35.43 2.78
CA LEU A 7 -32.43 -34.37 2.31
C LEU A 7 -31.40 -34.05 3.40
N LEU A 8 -30.19 -34.58 3.28
CA LEU A 8 -29.03 -34.13 4.05
C LEU A 8 -28.60 -32.77 3.49
N LEU A 9 -28.99 -31.66 4.14
CA LEU A 9 -28.33 -30.38 3.91
C LEU A 9 -26.90 -30.47 4.46
N PRO A 10 -25.86 -30.17 3.66
CA PRO A 10 -24.51 -30.04 4.20
C PRO A 10 -24.48 -28.85 5.18
N PRO A 11 -23.68 -28.93 6.26
CA PRO A 11 -23.50 -27.79 7.16
C PRO A 11 -22.86 -26.63 6.39
N SER A 12 -23.57 -25.51 6.29
CA SER A 12 -23.05 -24.26 5.76
C SER A 12 -22.07 -23.64 6.75
N SER A 13 -20.82 -24.10 6.75
CA SER A 13 -19.74 -23.38 7.42
C SER A 13 -19.22 -22.26 6.51
N THR A 14 -20.01 -21.20 6.32
CA THR A 14 -19.54 -19.99 5.64
C THR A 14 -18.89 -19.06 6.65
N GLY A 15 -17.67 -19.40 7.08
CA GLY A 15 -16.75 -18.36 7.53
C GLY A 15 -16.43 -17.48 6.32
N ALA A 16 -16.64 -16.16 6.42
CA ALA A 16 -16.30 -15.25 5.32
C ALA A 16 -14.80 -15.40 5.00
N ALA A 17 -14.47 -15.84 3.79
CA ALA A 17 -13.09 -15.93 3.34
C ALA A 17 -12.48 -14.51 3.31
N ILE A 18 -11.27 -14.35 3.86
CA ILE A 18 -10.58 -13.07 3.87
C ILE A 18 -10.00 -12.80 2.47
N ASP A 19 -10.35 -11.65 1.88
CA ASP A 19 -9.77 -11.22 0.60
C ASP A 19 -8.42 -10.52 0.82
N TYR A 20 -7.36 -11.33 0.86
CA TYR A 20 -5.99 -10.83 0.95
C TYR A 20 -5.55 -10.01 -0.26
N GLY A 21 -6.21 -10.16 -1.43
CA GLY A 21 -5.94 -9.33 -2.60
C GLY A 21 -6.42 -7.90 -2.38
N LEU A 22 -7.65 -7.73 -1.88
CA LEU A 22 -8.17 -6.43 -1.51
C LEU A 22 -7.36 -5.79 -0.38
N ALA A 23 -6.94 -6.58 0.61
CA ALA A 23 -6.07 -6.11 1.69
C ALA A 23 -4.75 -5.54 1.14
N LEU A 24 -4.09 -6.28 0.24
CA LEU A 24 -2.85 -5.83 -0.40
C LEU A 24 -3.04 -4.52 -1.18
N THR A 25 -4.08 -4.41 -2.01
CA THR A 25 -4.37 -3.17 -2.75
C THR A 25 -4.57 -1.99 -1.79
N LYS A 26 -5.29 -2.19 -0.68
CA LYS A 26 -5.50 -1.13 0.33
C LYS A 26 -4.21 -0.76 1.06
N SER A 27 -3.35 -1.72 1.37
CA SER A 27 -2.03 -1.43 1.97
C SER A 27 -1.16 -0.57 1.05
N LEU A 28 -1.22 -0.75 -0.27
CA LEU A 28 -0.49 0.10 -1.21
C LEU A 28 -1.14 1.48 -1.38
N LEU A 29 -2.46 1.58 -1.24
CA LEU A 29 -3.14 2.88 -1.18
C LEU A 29 -2.77 3.67 0.08
N PHE A 30 -2.49 3.01 1.21
CA PHE A 30 -1.98 3.67 2.41
C PHE A 30 -0.67 4.41 2.12
N PHE A 31 0.30 3.79 1.43
CA PHE A 31 1.50 4.52 1.01
C PHE A 31 1.17 5.73 0.13
N GLN A 32 0.22 5.62 -0.80
CA GLN A 32 -0.18 6.79 -1.62
C GLN A 32 -0.78 7.93 -0.78
N ALA A 33 -1.48 7.62 0.30
CA ALA A 33 -2.04 8.62 1.22
C ALA A 33 -0.96 9.32 2.05
N GLN A 34 0.16 8.65 2.33
CA GLN A 34 1.25 9.20 3.15
C GLN A 34 2.29 10.03 2.36
N ARG A 35 2.14 10.20 1.05
CA ARG A 35 3.14 10.87 0.21
C ARG A 35 3.35 12.33 0.63
N SER A 36 4.59 12.76 0.73
CA SER A 36 4.98 14.18 0.73
C SER A 36 5.56 14.54 -0.65
N ALA A 37 5.58 15.83 -0.99
CA ALA A 37 5.87 16.44 -2.30
C ALA A 37 4.68 16.62 -3.24
N LYS A 38 5.02 17.05 -4.47
CA LYS A 38 4.14 17.09 -5.62
C LYS A 38 3.71 15.68 -6.00
N LEU A 39 2.41 15.45 -6.14
CA LEU A 39 1.89 14.14 -6.42
C LEU A 39 2.05 13.78 -7.91
N PRO A 40 2.41 12.53 -8.23
CA PRO A 40 2.57 12.10 -9.61
C PRO A 40 1.22 12.02 -10.34
N PRO A 41 1.21 12.13 -11.68
CA PRO A 41 0.03 11.80 -12.48
C PRO A 41 -0.44 10.38 -12.18
N GLY A 42 -1.74 10.18 -11.96
CA GLY A 42 -2.31 8.86 -11.65
C GLY A 42 -2.33 8.47 -10.16
N GLN A 43 -2.13 9.44 -9.25
CA GLN A 43 -2.48 9.29 -7.83
C GLN A 43 -3.92 8.75 -7.68
N ARG A 44 -4.09 7.62 -6.98
CA ARG A 44 -5.42 6.98 -6.79
C ARG A 44 -6.18 7.57 -5.60
N VAL A 45 -5.46 8.10 -4.61
CA VAL A 45 -6.03 8.75 -3.42
C VAL A 45 -6.34 10.21 -3.75
N THR A 46 -7.60 10.49 -4.11
CA THR A 46 -8.03 11.77 -4.70
C THR A 46 -8.25 12.91 -3.72
N TRP A 47 -8.36 12.61 -2.43
CA TRP A 47 -8.50 13.62 -1.37
C TRP A 47 -7.16 14.18 -0.89
N HIS A 48 -6.04 13.59 -1.32
CA HIS A 48 -4.70 14.05 -0.99
C HIS A 48 -4.14 14.93 -2.12
N GLY A 49 -3.37 15.96 -1.77
CA GLY A 49 -2.81 16.95 -2.71
C GLY A 49 -1.32 17.21 -2.47
N ASP A 50 -0.75 18.08 -3.32
CA ASP A 50 0.65 18.50 -3.22
C ASP A 50 0.93 19.12 -1.84
N SER A 51 2.02 18.69 -1.18
CA SER A 51 2.38 19.17 0.17
C SER A 51 3.90 19.21 0.39
N ALA A 52 4.33 19.92 1.46
CA ALA A 52 5.74 20.01 1.88
C ALA A 52 6.72 20.48 0.78
N LEU A 53 6.26 21.32 -0.16
CA LEU A 53 7.04 21.78 -1.32
C LEU A 53 8.23 22.72 -0.99
N ASN A 54 8.44 23.01 0.29
CA ASN A 54 9.52 23.86 0.80
C ASN A 54 10.49 23.11 1.71
N ASP A 55 10.33 21.79 1.89
CA ASP A 55 11.20 21.00 2.76
C ASP A 55 12.67 21.11 2.32
N GLY A 56 13.55 21.44 3.26
CA GLY A 56 14.99 21.58 3.05
C GLY A 56 15.47 22.95 2.56
N LYS A 57 14.56 23.85 2.14
CA LYS A 57 14.94 25.16 1.58
C LYS A 57 15.67 26.06 2.59
N ASP A 58 15.37 25.93 3.87
CA ASP A 58 16.07 26.58 4.97
C ASP A 58 17.57 26.20 5.04
N ASN A 59 17.91 25.02 4.52
CA ASN A 59 19.29 24.51 4.41
C ASN A 59 19.82 24.48 2.96
N ARG A 60 19.12 25.14 2.02
CA ARG A 60 19.46 25.20 0.58
C ARG A 60 19.61 23.83 -0.09
N VAL A 61 18.82 22.85 0.36
CA VAL A 61 18.72 21.51 -0.22
C VAL A 61 17.27 21.21 -0.59
N ASP A 62 17.05 20.32 -1.54
CA ASP A 62 15.72 19.79 -1.82
C ASP A 62 15.51 18.54 -0.96
N LEU A 63 14.64 18.65 0.04
CA LEU A 63 14.21 17.52 0.87
C LEU A 63 12.72 17.23 0.69
N THR A 64 12.14 17.63 -0.45
CA THR A 64 10.79 17.18 -0.82
C THR A 64 10.80 15.66 -1.07
N GLY A 65 9.65 15.00 -0.92
CA GLY A 65 9.46 13.58 -1.28
C GLY A 65 9.21 12.69 -0.08
N GLY A 66 9.34 11.38 -0.25
CA GLY A 66 9.16 10.41 0.84
C GLY A 66 7.76 10.39 1.45
N TYR A 67 7.70 9.98 2.73
CA TYR A 67 6.46 9.68 3.43
C TYR A 67 6.34 10.40 4.77
N TYR A 68 5.12 10.82 5.12
CA TYR A 68 4.78 11.13 6.50
C TYR A 68 4.73 9.84 7.33
N ASP A 69 5.28 9.88 8.53
CA ASP A 69 5.52 8.68 9.34
C ASP A 69 4.24 8.01 9.84
N ALA A 70 3.31 8.82 10.35
CA ALA A 70 2.08 8.32 10.96
C ALA A 70 0.88 9.26 10.67
N GLY A 71 0.18 9.70 11.72
CA GLY A 71 -0.94 10.64 11.62
C GLY A 71 -0.52 12.12 11.65
N ASP A 72 0.78 12.38 11.69
CA ASP A 72 1.40 13.70 11.64
C ASP A 72 2.05 13.95 10.27
N ASN A 73 2.74 15.08 10.13
CA ASN A 73 3.39 15.48 8.89
C ASN A 73 4.92 15.48 9.00
N VAL A 74 5.50 14.76 9.96
CA VAL A 74 6.95 14.65 10.10
C VAL A 74 7.48 13.47 9.28
N LYS A 75 8.61 13.69 8.61
CA LYS A 75 9.34 12.67 7.85
C LYS A 75 10.43 12.06 8.72
N PHE A 76 10.08 11.09 9.56
CA PHE A 76 11.07 10.39 10.39
C PHE A 76 11.88 9.39 9.53
N GLY A 77 13.16 9.70 9.31
CA GLY A 77 14.00 8.94 8.37
C GLY A 77 14.23 7.47 8.76
N PHE A 78 14.35 7.17 10.06
CA PHE A 78 14.60 5.79 10.50
C PHE A 78 13.42 4.83 10.25
N PRO A 79 12.18 5.11 10.70
CA PRO A 79 11.03 4.27 10.38
C PRO A 79 10.71 4.26 8.88
N MET A 80 10.93 5.36 8.16
CA MET A 80 10.79 5.39 6.70
C MET A 80 11.75 4.40 6.01
N ALA A 81 13.04 4.45 6.35
CA ALA A 81 14.02 3.53 5.78
C ALA A 81 13.68 2.06 6.09
N TYR A 82 13.18 1.78 7.30
CA TYR A 82 12.72 0.45 7.68
C TYR A 82 11.55 -0.03 6.82
N VAL A 83 10.48 0.77 6.69
CA VAL A 83 9.28 0.33 5.95
C VAL A 83 9.58 0.14 4.46
N ILE A 84 10.44 0.96 3.86
CA ILE A 84 10.88 0.82 2.47
C ILE A 84 11.74 -0.43 2.28
N THR A 85 12.57 -0.77 3.26
CA THR A 85 13.33 -2.03 3.24
C THR A 85 12.40 -3.25 3.22
N ILE A 86 11.41 -3.28 4.12
CA ILE A 86 10.43 -4.38 4.18
C ILE A 86 9.57 -4.45 2.91
N LEU A 87 9.16 -3.30 2.37
CA LEU A 87 8.41 -3.24 1.12
C LEU A 87 9.23 -3.77 -0.07
N THR A 88 10.52 -3.39 -0.15
CA THR A 88 11.46 -3.87 -1.17
C THR A 88 11.69 -5.36 -1.06
N TRP A 89 11.90 -5.88 0.16
CA TRP A 89 12.05 -7.33 0.36
C TRP A 89 10.76 -8.07 -0.05
N GLY A 90 9.60 -7.60 0.37
CA GLY A 90 8.32 -8.19 -0.05
C GLY A 90 8.12 -8.18 -1.57
N ALA A 91 8.56 -7.10 -2.24
CA ALA A 91 8.51 -7.01 -3.69
C ALA A 91 9.46 -8.00 -4.39
N PHE A 92 10.64 -8.22 -3.82
CA PHE A 92 11.61 -9.19 -4.31
C PHE A 92 11.13 -10.63 -4.13
N GLU A 93 10.61 -10.98 -2.95
CA GLU A 93 10.19 -12.35 -2.61
C GLU A 93 8.89 -12.76 -3.34
N PHE A 94 7.99 -11.82 -3.61
CA PHE A 94 6.63 -12.11 -4.09
C PHE A 94 6.27 -11.42 -5.41
N ASP A 95 7.26 -11.12 -6.25
CA ASP A 95 7.11 -10.41 -7.52
C ASP A 95 5.99 -10.99 -8.41
N ALA A 96 5.96 -12.29 -8.62
CA ALA A 96 4.99 -12.98 -9.48
C ALA A 96 3.55 -12.80 -8.96
N ARG A 97 3.36 -12.75 -7.63
CA ARG A 97 2.04 -12.52 -7.02
C ARG A 97 1.59 -11.08 -7.18
N LEU A 98 2.53 -10.13 -7.03
CA LEU A 98 2.27 -8.71 -7.28
C LEU A 98 1.92 -8.44 -8.74
N VAL A 99 2.59 -9.11 -9.68
CA VAL A 99 2.31 -9.05 -11.12
C VAL A 99 0.92 -9.63 -11.40
N ALA A 100 0.60 -10.81 -10.88
CA ALA A 100 -0.72 -11.44 -11.05
C ALA A 100 -1.87 -10.56 -10.51
N LYS A 101 -1.61 -9.77 -9.46
CA LYS A 101 -2.57 -8.81 -8.89
C LYS A 101 -2.51 -7.41 -9.50
N LYS A 102 -1.65 -7.17 -10.49
CA LYS A 102 -1.46 -5.86 -11.13
C LYS A 102 -1.05 -4.74 -10.15
N GLU A 103 -0.39 -5.11 -9.05
CA GLU A 103 0.06 -4.17 -8.01
C GLU A 103 1.59 -4.00 -8.00
N PHE A 104 2.32 -4.73 -8.85
CA PHE A 104 3.78 -4.63 -8.94
C PHE A 104 4.26 -3.20 -9.23
N GLN A 105 3.64 -2.50 -10.19
CA GLN A 105 4.02 -1.12 -10.52
C GLN A 105 3.69 -0.13 -9.40
N ASN A 106 2.59 -0.33 -8.66
CA ASN A 106 2.27 0.49 -7.49
C ASN A 106 3.27 0.27 -6.35
N THR A 107 3.73 -0.97 -6.19
CA THR A 107 4.76 -1.33 -5.21
C THR A 107 6.10 -0.68 -5.56
N LEU A 108 6.54 -0.78 -6.82
CA LEU A 108 7.75 -0.11 -7.29
C LEU A 108 7.67 1.42 -7.17
N ALA A 109 6.52 2.01 -7.48
CA ALA A 109 6.31 3.44 -7.32
C ALA A 109 6.37 3.89 -5.86
N ALA A 110 5.99 3.02 -4.92
CA ALA A 110 6.12 3.30 -3.50
C ALA A 110 7.58 3.18 -3.01
N ILE A 111 8.29 2.15 -3.46
CA ILE A 111 9.72 1.98 -3.16
C ILE A 111 10.52 3.19 -3.68
N ARG A 112 10.34 3.56 -4.96
CA ARG A 112 11.04 4.68 -5.59
C ARG A 112 10.88 5.98 -4.80
N LEU A 113 9.64 6.35 -4.46
CA LEU A 113 9.41 7.60 -3.71
C LEU A 113 10.09 7.62 -2.34
N GLY A 114 10.29 6.46 -1.71
CA GLY A 114 11.01 6.35 -0.44
C GLY A 114 12.53 6.30 -0.57
N THR A 115 13.07 6.17 -1.79
CA THR A 115 14.51 6.05 -2.08
C THR A 115 15.06 7.14 -3.00
N ASP A 116 14.19 7.89 -3.69
CA ASP A 116 14.52 9.04 -4.54
C ASP A 116 14.96 10.24 -3.68
#